data_AF-H2C5P0-F1
#
_entry.id   AF-H2C5P0-F1
#
_cell.length_a   1.000
_cell.length_b   1.000
_cell.length_c   1.000
_cell.angle_alpha   90.00
_cell.angle_beta   90.00
_cell.angle_gamma   90.00
#
_symmetry.space_group_name_H-M   'P 1'
#
loop_
_entity.id
_entity.type
_entity.pdbx_description
1 polymer ?
#
loop_
_entity_poly.entity_id
_entity_poly.type
_entity_poly.pdbx_seq_one_letter_code
_entity_poly.pdbx_strand_id
1 'polypeptide(L)'
;MKKYLFFILPFLLIVNPLTEQMYQENLLALMASHYALFFLGFLLGVKTSPRRLWFLGLIAPVLVHVPPLFQVFTTNEALRVLSEVSLVLSGTLLGSGLPLMSTKVRLFLFGSWMLGDTILSVDFLVGGENFASPFTPYSIYQVRDTGVFMFLIMNLVAFFIIMKILLNVFERS
;
A
#
# COMPACT_ATOMS: atom_id res chain seq x y z
N MET A 1 3.95 -13.94 -22.52
CA MET A 1 5.21 -13.64 -21.80
C MET A 1 5.50 -12.14 -21.61
N LYS A 2 5.64 -11.31 -22.66
CA LYS A 2 6.01 -9.88 -22.52
C LYS A 2 5.14 -9.07 -21.55
N LYS A 3 3.82 -9.33 -21.50
CA LYS A 3 2.87 -8.61 -20.61
C LYS A 3 3.08 -8.89 -19.12
N TYR A 4 3.59 -10.08 -18.75
CA TYR A 4 3.85 -10.44 -17.35
C TYR A 4 5.24 -10.00 -16.89
N LEU A 5 6.19 -9.88 -17.82
CA LEU A 5 7.53 -9.37 -17.52
C LEU A 5 7.51 -7.96 -16.92
N PHE A 6 6.56 -7.13 -17.37
CA PHE A 6 6.31 -5.80 -16.81
C PHE A 6 5.91 -5.82 -15.32
N PHE A 7 5.39 -6.93 -14.81
CA PHE A 7 5.00 -7.09 -13.41
C PHE A 7 6.03 -7.87 -12.60
N ILE A 8 6.64 -8.90 -13.21
CA ILE A 8 7.65 -9.73 -12.56
C ILE A 8 8.93 -8.92 -12.29
N LEU A 9 9.37 -8.10 -13.24
CA LEU A 9 10.62 -7.36 -13.09
C LEU A 9 10.56 -6.33 -11.94
N PRO A 10 9.55 -5.44 -11.84
CA PRO A 10 9.45 -4.55 -10.68
C PRO A 10 9.28 -5.30 -9.36
N PHE A 11 8.54 -6.42 -9.34
CA PHE A 11 8.42 -7.24 -8.14
C PHE A 11 9.78 -7.76 -7.66
N LEU A 12 10.58 -8.34 -8.55
CA LEU A 12 11.93 -8.84 -8.20
C LEU A 12 12.90 -7.71 -7.82
N LEU A 13 12.73 -6.51 -8.38
CA LEU A 13 13.52 -5.34 -7.99
C LEU A 13 13.16 -4.82 -6.59
N ILE A 14 11.92 -5.03 -6.15
CA ILE A 14 11.44 -4.60 -4.83
C ILE A 14 11.64 -5.69 -3.77
N VAL A 15 11.53 -6.97 -4.15
CA VAL A 15 11.63 -8.13 -3.27
C VAL A 15 12.88 -8.94 -3.64
N ASN A 16 14.01 -8.57 -3.03
CA ASN A 16 15.28 -9.26 -3.17
C ASN A 16 16.17 -9.02 -1.93
N PRO A 17 17.26 -9.78 -1.75
CA PRO A 17 18.08 -9.66 -0.54
C PRO A 17 18.64 -8.25 -0.25
N LEU A 18 18.89 -7.43 -1.28
CA LEU A 18 19.42 -6.07 -1.09
C LEU A 18 18.35 -5.11 -0.55
N THR A 19 17.12 -5.21 -1.07
CA THR A 19 16.01 -4.40 -0.58
C THR A 19 15.57 -4.85 0.81
N GLU A 20 15.61 -6.15 1.09
CA GLU A 20 15.31 -6.69 2.42
C GLU A 20 16.25 -6.17 3.50
N GLN A 21 17.55 -6.05 3.20
CA GLN A 21 18.51 -5.44 4.12
C GLN A 21 18.19 -3.96 4.35
N MET A 22 17.87 -3.22 3.28
CA MET A 22 17.48 -1.81 3.39
C MET A 22 16.22 -1.62 4.25
N TYR A 23 15.23 -2.50 4.16
CA TYR A 23 14.00 -2.39 4.95
C TYR A 23 14.21 -2.55 6.44
N GLN A 24 15.27 -3.24 6.88
CA GLN A 24 15.58 -3.36 8.31
C GLN A 24 16.03 -2.04 8.92
N GLU A 25 16.54 -1.12 8.10
CA GLU A 25 17.15 0.13 8.55
C GLU A 25 16.39 1.38 8.09
N ASN A 26 15.48 1.25 7.12
CA ASN A 26 14.80 2.37 6.49
C ASN A 26 13.29 2.13 6.37
N LEU A 27 12.55 2.69 7.33
CA LEU A 27 11.09 2.59 7.35
C LEU A 27 10.42 3.24 6.15
N LEU A 28 10.93 4.38 5.66
CA LEU A 28 10.35 5.06 4.51
C LEU A 28 10.41 4.15 3.28
N ALA A 29 11.55 3.50 3.06
CA ALA A 29 11.71 2.57 1.96
C ALA A 29 10.76 1.36 2.06
N LEU A 30 10.57 0.81 3.26
CA LEU A 30 9.59 -0.25 3.50
C LEU A 30 8.15 0.21 3.20
N MET A 31 7.74 1.38 3.68
CA MET A 31 6.39 1.88 3.42
C MET A 31 6.17 2.23 1.94
N ALA A 32 7.18 2.79 1.27
CA ALA A 32 7.14 3.02 -0.17
C ALA A 32 7.01 1.70 -0.95
N SER A 33 7.68 0.63 -0.52
CA SER A 33 7.55 -0.69 -1.15
C SER A 33 6.15 -1.26 -0.98
N HIS A 34 5.52 -1.10 0.20
CA HIS A 34 4.14 -1.52 0.43
C HIS A 34 3.17 -0.90 -0.58
N TYR A 35 3.26 0.42 -0.79
CA TYR A 35 2.45 1.11 -1.81
C TYR A 35 2.71 0.58 -3.22
N ALA A 36 3.99 0.43 -3.59
CA ALA A 36 4.38 -0.02 -4.91
C ALA A 36 3.90 -1.46 -5.19
N LEU A 37 4.09 -2.39 -4.24
CA LEU A 37 3.71 -3.79 -4.36
C LEU A 37 2.20 -3.98 -4.45
N PHE A 38 1.45 -3.32 -3.56
CA PHE A 38 -0.01 -3.36 -3.60
C PHE A 38 -0.55 -2.79 -4.92
N PHE A 39 -0.02 -1.64 -5.38
CA PHE A 39 -0.43 -1.04 -6.64
C PHE A 39 -0.05 -1.88 -7.86
N LEU A 40 1.14 -2.49 -7.86
CA LEU A 40 1.59 -3.41 -8.90
C LEU A 40 0.64 -4.62 -9.01
N GLY A 41 0.28 -5.20 -7.86
CA GLY A 41 -0.74 -6.23 -7.77
C GLY A 41 -2.09 -5.76 -8.32
N PHE A 42 -2.55 -4.57 -7.91
CA PHE A 42 -3.79 -3.98 -8.40
C PHE A 42 -3.83 -3.85 -9.93
N LEU A 43 -2.77 -3.31 -10.53
CA LEU A 43 -2.65 -3.20 -11.99
C LEU A 43 -2.64 -4.55 -12.70
N LEU A 44 -2.03 -5.58 -12.09
CA LEU A 44 -2.08 -6.94 -12.59
C LEU A 44 -3.53 -7.47 -12.53
N GLY A 45 -4.19 -7.30 -11.39
CA GLY A 45 -5.57 -7.72 -11.15
C GLY A 45 -6.57 -7.16 -12.16
N VAL A 46 -6.47 -5.87 -12.49
CA VAL A 46 -7.33 -5.21 -13.50
C VAL A 46 -7.23 -5.88 -14.87
N LYS A 47 -6.11 -6.54 -15.20
CA LYS A 47 -5.89 -7.25 -16.47
C LYS A 47 -6.30 -8.73 -16.42
N THR A 48 -6.81 -9.22 -15.29
CA THR A 48 -7.23 -10.62 -15.12
C THR A 48 -8.76 -10.77 -15.13
N SER A 49 -9.23 -12.01 -15.19
CA SER A 49 -10.66 -12.32 -15.14
C SER A 49 -11.29 -11.84 -13.83
N PRO A 50 -12.53 -11.31 -13.86
CA PRO A 50 -13.17 -10.80 -12.65
C PRO A 50 -13.34 -11.87 -11.56
N ARG A 51 -13.03 -11.52 -10.30
CA ARG A 51 -13.16 -12.43 -9.16
C ARG A 51 -14.17 -11.90 -8.14
N ARG A 52 -15.07 -12.78 -7.67
CA ARG A 52 -16.09 -12.44 -6.66
C ARG A 52 -15.52 -12.25 -5.24
N LEU A 53 -14.38 -12.87 -4.94
CA LEU A 53 -13.70 -12.80 -3.64
C LEU A 53 -12.71 -11.63 -3.53
N TRP A 54 -12.96 -10.54 -4.27
CA TRP A 54 -12.07 -9.37 -4.30
C TRP A 54 -11.89 -8.71 -2.93
N PHE A 55 -12.89 -8.82 -2.05
CA PHE A 55 -12.88 -8.21 -0.72
C PHE A 55 -11.81 -8.80 0.20
N LEU A 56 -11.34 -10.02 -0.06
CA LEU A 56 -10.20 -10.60 0.64
C LEU A 56 -8.90 -9.81 0.40
N GLY A 57 -8.83 -9.08 -0.71
CA GLY A 57 -7.71 -8.17 -1.01
C GLY A 57 -7.63 -6.93 -0.11
N LEU A 58 -8.58 -6.75 0.82
CA LEU A 58 -8.52 -5.68 1.81
C LEU A 58 -7.78 -6.10 3.09
N ILE A 59 -7.54 -7.41 3.28
CA ILE A 59 -7.04 -7.94 4.55
C ILE A 59 -5.58 -7.57 4.78
N ALA A 60 -4.68 -7.96 3.88
CA ALA A 60 -3.25 -7.69 4.04
C ALA A 60 -2.92 -6.20 4.19
N PRO A 61 -3.41 -5.26 3.35
CA PRO A 61 -3.07 -3.85 3.49
C PRO A 61 -3.56 -3.24 4.81
N VAL A 62 -4.56 -3.82 5.49
CA VAL A 62 -4.94 -3.39 6.84
C VAL A 62 -4.02 -4.03 7.87
N LEU A 63 -3.83 -5.35 7.80
CA LEU A 63 -3.08 -6.10 8.81
C LEU A 63 -1.62 -5.70 8.91
N VAL A 64 -0.96 -5.33 7.79
CA VAL A 64 0.45 -4.91 7.83
C VAL A 64 0.67 -3.63 8.63
N HIS A 65 -0.37 -2.84 8.87
CA HIS A 65 -0.29 -1.59 9.64
C HIS A 65 -0.82 -1.72 11.07
N VAL A 66 -1.31 -2.90 11.47
CA VAL A 66 -1.73 -3.16 12.85
C VAL A 66 -0.46 -3.30 13.72
N PRO A 67 -0.27 -2.54 14.81
CA PRO A 67 1.05 -2.40 15.42
C PRO A 67 1.74 -3.72 15.84
N PRO A 68 1.05 -4.68 16.50
CA PRO A 68 1.66 -5.98 16.79
C PRO A 68 2.14 -6.74 15.55
N LEU A 69 1.42 -6.67 14.43
CA LEU A 69 1.80 -7.34 13.19
C LEU A 69 2.89 -6.57 12.47
N PHE A 70 2.81 -5.24 12.45
CA PHE A 70 3.84 -4.37 11.93
C PHE A 70 5.20 -4.62 12.60
N GLN A 71 5.23 -4.77 13.93
CA GLN A 71 6.43 -5.15 14.67
C GLN A 71 7.01 -6.49 14.17
N VAL A 72 6.16 -7.50 13.99
CA VAL A 72 6.60 -8.83 13.52
C VAL A 72 7.15 -8.77 12.10
N PHE A 73 6.49 -8.05 11.19
CA PHE A 73 6.95 -7.91 9.80
C PHE A 73 8.22 -7.06 9.68
N THR A 74 8.50 -6.16 10.60
CA THR A 74 9.69 -5.31 10.55
C THR A 74 10.92 -5.97 11.16
N THR A 75 10.71 -6.92 12.08
CA THR A 75 11.80 -7.62 12.79
C THR A 75 12.14 -9.00 12.22
N ASN A 76 11.26 -9.61 11.43
CA ASN A 76 11.48 -10.92 10.84
C ASN A 76 11.40 -10.87 9.31
N GLU A 77 12.54 -11.06 8.65
CA GLU A 77 12.67 -11.02 7.19
C GLU A 77 11.73 -12.00 6.47
N ALA A 78 11.62 -13.24 6.94
CA ALA A 78 10.77 -14.25 6.29
C ALA A 78 9.29 -13.83 6.34
N LEU A 79 8.85 -13.25 7.47
CA LEU A 79 7.49 -12.74 7.61
C LEU A 79 7.29 -11.43 6.84
N ARG A 80 8.33 -10.60 6.69
CA ARG A 80 8.30 -9.41 5.82
C ARG A 80 8.05 -9.80 4.37
N VAL A 81 8.86 -10.71 3.82
CA VAL A 81 8.67 -11.21 2.45
C VAL A 81 7.27 -11.82 2.27
N LEU A 82 6.77 -12.56 3.27
CA LEU A 82 5.40 -13.07 3.24
C LEU A 82 4.36 -11.94 3.19
N SER A 83 4.57 -10.85 3.92
CA SER A 83 3.71 -9.67 3.91
C SER A 83 3.71 -8.97 2.55
N GLU A 84 4.88 -8.85 1.91
CA GLU A 84 5.05 -8.26 0.59
C GLU A 84 4.34 -9.06 -0.51
N VAL A 85 4.53 -10.39 -0.50
CA VAL A 85 3.80 -11.30 -1.38
C VAL A 85 2.29 -11.17 -1.14
N SER A 86 1.87 -11.09 0.12
CA SER A 86 0.46 -10.92 0.50
C SER A 86 -0.12 -9.60 0.00
N LEU A 87 0.66 -8.52 -0.03
CA LEU A 87 0.24 -7.23 -0.59
C LEU A 87 0.04 -7.30 -2.10
N VAL A 88 0.94 -7.95 -2.84
CA VAL A 88 0.77 -8.15 -4.30
C VAL A 88 -0.49 -8.99 -4.59
N LEU A 89 -0.68 -10.09 -3.86
CA LEU A 89 -1.87 -10.93 -3.99
C LEU A 89 -3.15 -10.16 -3.65
N SER A 90 -3.11 -9.35 -2.60
CA SER A 90 -4.23 -8.52 -2.15
C SER A 90 -4.61 -7.46 -3.19
N GLY A 91 -3.61 -6.75 -3.72
CA GLY A 91 -3.80 -5.83 -4.83
C GLY A 91 -4.41 -6.54 -6.04
N THR A 92 -3.88 -7.71 -6.41
CA THR A 92 -4.39 -8.51 -7.54
C THR A 92 -5.85 -8.90 -7.35
N LEU A 93 -6.23 -9.37 -6.17
CA LEU A 93 -7.62 -9.70 -5.83
C LEU A 93 -8.52 -8.47 -5.93
N LEU A 94 -8.12 -7.35 -5.32
CA LEU A 94 -8.90 -6.12 -5.35
C LEU A 94 -9.08 -5.59 -6.79
N GLY A 95 -7.99 -5.53 -7.56
CA GLY A 95 -7.99 -5.08 -8.95
C GLY A 95 -8.87 -5.96 -9.85
N SER A 96 -8.86 -7.27 -9.64
CA SER A 96 -9.73 -8.21 -10.38
C SER A 96 -11.22 -8.03 -10.03
N GLY A 97 -11.56 -7.46 -8.87
CA GLY A 97 -12.93 -7.13 -8.49
C GLY A 97 -13.48 -5.88 -9.15
N LEU A 98 -12.62 -5.01 -9.68
CA LEU A 98 -13.00 -3.68 -10.14
C LEU A 98 -14.18 -3.66 -11.13
N PRO A 99 -14.25 -4.53 -12.16
CA PRO A 99 -15.37 -4.57 -13.10
C PRO A 99 -16.72 -4.94 -12.44
N LEU A 100 -16.70 -5.64 -11.30
CA LEU A 100 -17.90 -6.06 -10.57
C LEU A 100 -18.40 -5.00 -9.58
N MET A 101 -17.56 -4.02 -9.24
CA MET A 101 -17.89 -2.98 -8.26
C MET A 101 -18.73 -1.87 -8.88
N SER A 102 -19.78 -1.47 -8.18
CA SER A 102 -20.50 -0.22 -8.48
C SER A 102 -19.60 1.00 -8.20
N THR A 103 -19.93 2.14 -8.81
CA THR A 103 -19.23 3.40 -8.55
C THR A 103 -19.22 3.77 -7.07
N LYS A 104 -20.34 3.52 -6.35
CA LYS A 104 -20.44 3.78 -4.91
C LYS A 104 -19.43 2.97 -4.11
N VAL A 105 -19.27 1.67 -4.42
CA VAL A 105 -18.28 0.81 -3.75
C VAL A 105 -16.86 1.28 -4.02
N ARG A 106 -16.54 1.65 -5.27
CA ARG A 106 -15.20 2.16 -5.62
C ARG A 106 -14.86 3.44 -4.87
N LEU A 107 -15.80 4.39 -4.80
CA LEU A 107 -15.64 5.64 -4.06
C LEU A 107 -15.51 5.39 -2.55
N PHE A 108 -16.31 4.48 -2.00
CA PHE A 108 -16.20 4.10 -0.60
C PHE A 108 -14.83 3.49 -0.27
N LEU A 109 -14.35 2.53 -1.07
CA LEU A 109 -13.04 1.91 -0.87
C LEU A 109 -11.91 2.93 -1.00
N PHE A 110 -11.99 3.82 -1.98
CA PHE A 110 -11.02 4.91 -2.15
C PHE A 110 -11.03 5.85 -0.92
N GLY A 111 -12.20 6.29 -0.48
CA GLY A 111 -12.33 7.15 0.71
C GLY A 111 -11.82 6.48 1.99
N SER A 112 -12.14 5.20 2.19
CA SER A 112 -11.67 4.42 3.34
C SER A 112 -10.15 4.24 3.34
N TRP A 113 -9.54 3.98 2.18
CA TRP A 113 -8.08 3.92 2.04
C TRP A 113 -7.44 5.27 2.38
N MET A 114 -7.93 6.35 1.77
CA MET A 114 -7.46 7.71 2.04
C MET A 114 -7.55 8.08 3.53
N LEU A 115 -8.66 7.73 4.18
CA LEU A 115 -8.88 7.99 5.60
C LEU A 115 -7.92 7.17 6.47
N GLY A 116 -7.79 5.86 6.20
CA GLY A 116 -6.89 4.98 6.95
C GLY A 116 -5.45 5.43 6.90
N ASP A 117 -4.94 5.73 5.71
CA ASP A 117 -3.56 6.20 5.53
C ASP A 117 -3.34 7.59 6.13
N THR A 118 -4.36 8.46 6.10
CA THR A 118 -4.28 9.77 6.77
C THR A 118 -4.17 9.59 8.28
N ILE A 119 -5.00 8.74 8.89
CA ILE A 119 -4.93 8.45 10.33
C ILE A 119 -3.55 7.88 10.69
N LEU A 120 -3.06 6.91 9.93
CA LEU A 120 -1.74 6.32 10.16
C LEU A 120 -0.61 7.34 9.98
N SER A 121 -0.69 8.20 8.95
CA SER A 121 0.31 9.25 8.72
C SER A 121 0.37 10.26 9.87
N VAL A 122 -0.78 10.61 10.47
CA VAL A 122 -0.85 11.49 11.64
C VAL A 122 -0.22 10.83 12.86
N ASP A 123 -0.50 9.54 13.09
CA ASP A 123 0.13 8.77 14.17
C ASP A 123 1.65 8.72 13.99
N PHE A 124 2.12 8.53 12.76
CA PHE A 124 3.56 8.56 12.44
C PHE A 124 4.18 9.95 12.64
N LEU A 125 3.48 11.03 12.26
CA LEU A 125 3.94 12.41 12.42
C LEU A 125 4.11 12.83 13.89
N VAL A 126 3.25 12.36 14.78
CA VAL A 126 3.43 12.60 16.23
C VAL A 126 4.50 11.69 16.83
N GLY A 127 4.93 10.65 16.11
CA GLY A 127 5.95 9.69 16.51
C GLY A 127 5.37 8.54 17.33
N GLY A 128 4.27 7.95 16.87
CA GLY A 128 3.57 6.85 17.52
C GLY A 128 4.51 5.76 18.05
N GLU A 129 4.54 5.59 19.38
CA GLU A 129 5.51 4.75 20.08
C GLU A 129 5.47 3.30 19.61
N ASN A 130 4.29 2.79 19.23
CA ASN A 130 4.10 1.42 18.76
C ASN A 130 4.81 1.12 17.42
N PHE A 131 5.23 2.15 16.68
CA PHE A 131 5.92 2.03 15.39
C PHE A 131 7.40 2.40 15.50
N ALA A 132 7.86 2.82 16.67
CA ALA A 132 9.23 3.25 16.93
C ALA A 132 9.97 2.29 17.88
N SER A 133 11.28 2.50 17.99
CA SER A 133 12.12 1.86 19.01
C SER A 133 11.59 2.15 20.42
N PRO A 134 11.53 1.15 21.32
CA PRO A 134 12.15 -0.18 21.23
C PRO A 134 11.30 -1.27 20.57
N PHE A 135 10.06 -0.99 20.16
CA PHE A 135 9.17 -2.03 19.61
C PHE A 135 9.61 -2.46 18.21
N THR A 136 10.05 -1.50 17.38
CA THR A 136 10.53 -1.72 16.02
C THR A 136 12.02 -1.32 15.91
N PRO A 137 12.73 -1.70 14.84
CA PRO A 137 14.12 -1.27 14.65
C PRO A 137 14.26 0.23 14.28
N TYR A 138 13.16 0.95 14.08
CA TYR A 138 13.18 2.30 13.53
C TYR A 138 13.22 3.38 14.61
N SER A 139 13.99 4.44 14.36
CA SER A 139 14.00 5.60 15.24
C SER A 139 12.72 6.41 15.09
N ILE A 140 12.37 7.19 16.12
CA ILE A 140 11.21 8.10 16.07
C ILE A 140 11.30 9.10 14.90
N TYR A 141 12.52 9.48 14.49
CA TYR A 141 12.72 10.37 13.34
C TYR A 141 12.34 9.69 12.03
N GLN A 142 12.70 8.42 11.84
CA GLN A 142 12.29 7.67 10.65
C GLN A 142 10.77 7.47 10.59
N VAL A 143 10.13 7.23 11.74
CA VAL A 143 8.65 7.16 11.83
C VAL A 143 8.03 8.47 11.39
N ARG A 144 8.52 9.60 11.88
CA ARG A 144 8.03 10.93 11.48
C ARG A 144 8.25 11.24 10.00
N ASP A 145 9.45 10.98 9.48
CA ASP A 145 9.77 11.19 8.07
C ASP A 145 8.87 10.35 7.16
N THR A 146 8.58 9.11 7.58
CA THR A 146 7.65 8.23 6.88
C THR A 146 6.22 8.77 6.94
N GLY A 147 5.78 9.32 8.08
CA GLY A 147 4.49 10.00 8.21
C GLY A 147 4.35 11.19 7.26
N VAL A 148 5.40 12.02 7.12
CA VAL A 148 5.44 13.12 6.14
C VAL A 148 5.30 12.57 4.72
N PHE A 149 6.09 11.54 4.37
CA PHE A 149 6.05 10.91 3.06
C PHE A 149 4.65 10.38 2.72
N MET A 150 4.04 9.62 3.63
CA MET A 150 2.69 9.06 3.47
C MET A 150 1.66 10.17 3.26
N PHE A 151 1.70 11.21 4.09
CA PHE A 151 0.80 12.35 3.98
C PHE A 151 0.91 13.03 2.61
N LEU A 152 2.12 13.29 2.13
CA LEU A 152 2.35 13.93 0.82
C LEU A 152 1.85 13.07 -0.34
N ILE A 153 2.18 11.77 -0.36
CA ILE A 153 1.75 10.87 -1.44
C ILE A 153 0.23 10.73 -1.47
N MET A 154 -0.42 10.58 -0.31
CA MET A 154 -1.88 10.47 -0.25
C MET A 154 -2.57 11.73 -0.78
N ASN A 155 -2.11 12.92 -0.36
CA ASN A 155 -2.67 14.18 -0.85
C ASN A 155 -2.47 14.37 -2.36
N LEU A 156 -1.30 13.97 -2.88
CA LEU A 156 -1.03 14.02 -4.31
C LEU A 156 -1.97 13.11 -5.10
N VAL A 157 -2.17 11.87 -4.64
CA VAL A 157 -3.10 10.91 -5.25
C VAL A 157 -4.54 11.43 -5.21
N ALA A 158 -4.98 11.93 -4.05
CA ALA A 158 -6.30 12.51 -3.90
C ALA A 158 -6.52 13.70 -4.83
N PHE A 159 -5.56 14.61 -4.91
CA PHE A 159 -5.62 15.77 -5.80
C PHE A 159 -5.85 15.32 -7.26
N PHE A 160 -5.02 14.41 -7.80
CA PHE A 160 -5.18 13.98 -9.18
C PHE A 160 -6.52 13.27 -9.45
N ILE A 161 -7.00 12.46 -8.51
CA ILE A 161 -8.27 11.75 -8.67
C ILE A 161 -9.44 12.72 -8.60
N ILE A 162 -9.46 13.64 -7.63
CA ILE A 162 -10.51 14.65 -7.49
C ILE A 162 -10.53 15.56 -8.70
N MET A 163 -9.36 16.06 -9.14
CA MET A 163 -9.26 16.90 -10.33
C MET A 163 -9.77 16.17 -11.57
N LYS A 164 -9.44 14.89 -11.74
CA LYS A 164 -9.98 14.08 -12.84
C LYS A 164 -11.50 13.93 -12.76
N ILE A 165 -12.06 13.75 -11.56
CA ILE A 165 -13.53 13.69 -11.39
C ILE A 165 -14.17 15.03 -11.75
N LEU A 166 -13.62 16.15 -11.26
CA LEU A 166 -14.13 17.49 -11.53
C LEU A 166 -14.10 17.82 -13.03
N LEU A 167 -12.97 17.58 -13.71
CA LEU A 167 -12.85 17.80 -15.15
C LEU A 167 -13.88 16.99 -15.94
N ASN A 168 -14.10 15.72 -15.59
CA ASN A 168 -15.13 14.90 -16.23
C ASN A 168 -16.56 15.43 -16.00
N VAL A 169 -16.82 16.14 -14.91
CA VAL A 169 -18.13 16.77 -14.66
C VAL A 169 -18.29 18.00 -15.55
N PHE A 170 -17.27 18.85 -15.64
CA PHE A 170 -17.30 20.05 -16.47
C PHE A 170 -17.33 19.75 -17.98
N GLU A 171 -16.66 18.70 -18.45
CA GLU A 171 -16.72 18.29 -19.86
C GLU A 171 -18.09 17.72 -20.27
N ARG A 172 -18.94 17.36 -19.30
CA ARG A 172 -20.28 16.79 -19.54
C ARG A 172 -21.42 17.80 -19.35
N SER A 173 -21.11 19.00 -18.83
CA SER A 173 -22.04 20.11 -18.64
C SER A 173 -21.97 21.08 -19.82
#